data_AF-A0A0F9H2J7-F1
#
_entry.id   AF-A0A0F9H2J7-F1
#
_cell.length_a   1.000
_cell.length_b   1.000
_cell.length_c   1.000
_cell.angle_alpha   90.00
_cell.angle_beta   90.00
_cell.angle_gamma   90.00
#
_symmetry.space_group_name_H-M   'P 1'
#
loop_
_entity.id
_entity.type
_entity.pdbx_description
1 polymer ?
#
loop_
_entity_poly.entity_id
_entity_poly.type
_entity_poly.pdbx_seq_one_letter_code
_entity_poly.pdbx_strand_id
1 'polypeptide(L)'
;MDRDDKAKQLIMDMQGTFGTEEGKRTLTALSEKCREHVATYVLQDTHHTTYFEGMRSVIIYIRMMLAKDPHKEKQLKAQEKE
;
A
#
# COMPACT_ATOMS: atom_id res chain seq x y z
N MET A 1 5.24 8.19 21.73
CA MET A 1 5.67 8.21 20.32
C MET A 1 4.83 9.23 19.58
N ASP A 2 5.49 10.16 18.89
CA ASP A 2 4.85 11.16 18.03
C ASP A 2 4.21 10.49 16.79
N ARG A 3 3.28 11.18 16.12
CA ARG A 3 2.57 10.66 14.94
C ARG A 3 3.53 10.31 13.80
N ASP A 4 4.57 11.13 13.61
CA ASP A 4 5.55 10.88 12.54
C ASP A 4 6.41 9.65 12.85
N ASP A 5 6.73 9.38 14.12
CA ASP A 5 7.46 8.17 14.51
C ASP A 5 6.61 6.91 14.31
N LYS A 6 5.29 6.99 14.52
CA LYS A 6 4.37 5.87 14.24
C LYS A 6 4.26 5.56 12.75
N ALA A 7 4.19 6.59 11.90
CA ALA A 7 4.13 6.41 10.45
C ALA A 7 5.41 5.75 9.91
N LYS A 8 6.57 6.21 10.37
CA LYS A 8 7.85 5.61 10.05
C LYS A 8 7.91 4.15 10.48
N GLN A 9 7.52 3.85 11.72
CA GLN A 9 7.53 2.48 12.23
C GLN A 9 6.63 1.57 11.39
N LEU A 10 5.44 2.04 10.99
CA LEU A 10 4.53 1.26 10.15
C LEU A 10 5.13 0.93 8.77
N ILE A 11 5.86 1.86 8.14
CA ILE A 11 6.58 1.59 6.88
C ILE A 11 7.60 0.47 7.10
N MET A 12 8.40 0.58 8.16
CA MET A 12 9.42 -0.41 8.49
C MET A 12 8.79 -1.78 8.79
N ASP A 13 7.67 -1.82 9.50
CA ASP A 13 6.95 -3.05 9.84
C ASP A 13 6.38 -3.73 8.57
N MET A 14 5.82 -2.94 7.65
CA MET A 14 5.34 -3.48 6.36
C MET A 14 6.49 -4.01 5.50
N GLN A 15 7.60 -3.27 5.42
CA GLN A 15 8.80 -3.71 4.70
C GLN A 15 9.39 -4.99 5.29
N GLY A 16 9.49 -5.06 6.62
CA GLY A 16 9.95 -6.25 7.33
C GLY A 16 9.04 -7.45 7.10
N THR A 17 7.71 -7.25 7.17
CA THR A 17 6.72 -8.32 6.99
C THR A 17 6.71 -8.86 5.57
N PHE A 18 6.49 -7.99 4.57
CA PHE A 18 6.38 -8.40 3.17
C PHE A 18 7.73 -8.64 2.47
N GLY A 19 8.85 -8.33 3.15
CA GLY A 19 10.19 -8.70 2.72
C GLY A 19 10.56 -10.16 2.98
N THR A 20 9.83 -10.85 3.87
CA THR A 20 9.98 -12.29 4.11
C THR A 20 9.49 -13.13 2.92
N GLU A 21 9.90 -14.39 2.84
CA GLU A 21 9.45 -15.30 1.78
C GLU A 21 7.95 -15.58 1.86
N GLU A 22 7.41 -15.78 3.07
CA GLU A 22 5.98 -15.92 3.35
C GLU A 22 5.22 -14.65 2.97
N GLY A 23 5.79 -13.49 3.32
CA GLY A 23 5.24 -12.18 2.99
C GLY A 23 5.13 -11.97 1.48
N LYS A 24 6.19 -12.28 0.73
CA LYS A 24 6.19 -12.20 -0.74
C LYS A 24 5.12 -13.10 -1.36
N ARG A 25 5.00 -14.36 -0.91
CA ARG A 25 3.96 -15.29 -1.40
C ARG A 25 2.55 -14.76 -1.11
N THR A 26 2.34 -14.21 0.08
CA THR A 26 1.06 -13.61 0.48
C THR A 26 0.75 -12.38 -0.39
N LEU A 27 1.75 -11.54 -0.66
CA LEU A 27 1.59 -10.34 -1.50
C LEU A 27 1.22 -10.70 -2.94
N THR A 28 1.81 -11.76 -3.51
CA THR A 28 1.42 -12.27 -4.83
C THR A 28 -0.04 -12.72 -4.85
N ALA A 29 -0.47 -13.50 -3.84
CA ALA A 29 -1.87 -13.94 -3.75
C ALA A 29 -2.85 -12.76 -3.58
N LEU A 30 -2.46 -11.73 -2.81
CA LEU A 30 -3.25 -10.50 -2.66
C LEU A 30 -3.32 -9.70 -3.96
N SER A 31 -2.22 -9.59 -4.71
CA SER A 31 -2.17 -8.91 -6.02
C SER A 31 -3.23 -9.47 -6.99
N GLU A 32 -3.32 -10.80 -7.08
CA GLU A 32 -4.30 -11.49 -7.92
C GLU A 32 -5.74 -11.26 -7.43
N LYS A 33 -5.99 -11.46 -6.13
CA LYS A 33 -7.32 -11.28 -5.52
C LYS A 33 -7.83 -9.85 -5.62
N CYS A 34 -6.94 -8.87 -5.45
CA CYS A 34 -7.26 -7.45 -5.46
C CYS A 34 -7.22 -6.83 -6.86
N ARG A 35 -7.08 -7.63 -7.93
CA ARG A 35 -7.09 -7.17 -9.33
C ARG A 35 -6.08 -6.05 -9.60
N GLU A 36 -4.87 -6.15 -9.05
CA GLU A 36 -3.85 -5.09 -9.14
C GLU A 36 -3.62 -4.62 -10.60
N HIS A 37 -3.60 -5.56 -11.53
CA HIS A 37 -3.29 -5.34 -12.96
C HIS A 37 -4.45 -5.66 -13.92
N VAL A 38 -5.68 -5.76 -13.42
CA VAL A 38 -6.86 -6.13 -14.24
C VAL A 38 -7.95 -5.07 -14.10
N ALA A 39 -8.79 -4.92 -15.12
CA ALA A 39 -9.95 -4.03 -15.04
C ALA A 39 -10.91 -4.45 -13.91
N THR A 40 -11.24 -3.47 -13.09
CA THR A 40 -12.21 -3.51 -11.98
C THR A 40 -13.63 -3.22 -12.45
N TYR A 41 -13.77 -2.54 -13.60
CA TYR A 41 -15.04 -2.17 -14.18
C TYR A 41 -15.89 -3.40 -14.54
N VAL A 42 -17.14 -3.38 -14.07
CA VAL A 42 -18.17 -4.34 -14.43
C VAL A 42 -19.29 -3.58 -15.13
N LEU A 43 -19.54 -3.95 -16.40
CA LEU A 43 -20.56 -3.31 -17.22
C LEU A 43 -21.93 -3.42 -16.54
N GLN A 44 -22.62 -2.29 -16.39
CA GLN A 44 -23.93 -2.16 -15.75
C GLN A 44 -23.98 -2.55 -14.26
N ASP A 45 -22.84 -2.74 -13.61
CA ASP A 45 -22.77 -3.08 -12.18
C ASP A 45 -21.77 -2.17 -11.45
N THR A 46 -22.30 -1.03 -10.98
CA THR A 46 -21.52 -0.03 -10.25
C THR A 46 -21.12 -0.49 -8.86
N HIS A 47 -21.91 -1.37 -8.23
CA HIS A 47 -21.60 -1.90 -6.90
C HIS A 47 -20.38 -2.82 -6.95
N HIS A 48 -20.35 -3.76 -7.90
CA HIS A 48 -19.17 -4.60 -8.09
C HIS A 48 -17.95 -3.80 -8.53
N THR A 49 -18.11 -2.82 -9.42
CA THR A 49 -17.01 -1.92 -9.81
C THR A 49 -16.41 -1.22 -8.58
N THR A 50 -17.27 -0.65 -7.73
CA THR A 50 -16.84 0.06 -6.51
C THR A 50 -16.16 -0.89 -5.53
N TYR A 51 -16.68 -2.10 -5.37
CA TYR A 51 -16.07 -3.14 -4.53
C TYR A 51 -14.67 -3.52 -5.02
N PHE A 52 -14.50 -3.74 -6.33
CA PHE A 52 -13.21 -4.10 -6.91
C PHE A 52 -12.19 -2.96 -6.82
N GLU A 53 -12.61 -1.71 -7.02
CA GLU A 53 -11.76 -0.53 -6.79
C GLU A 53 -11.35 -0.39 -5.32
N GLY A 54 -12.27 -0.66 -4.39
CA GLY A 54 -11.97 -0.68 -2.96
C GLY A 54 -10.89 -1.71 -2.62
N MET A 55 -11.00 -2.93 -3.15
CA MET A 55 -9.98 -3.96 -2.96
C MET A 55 -8.63 -3.59 -3.60
N ARG A 56 -8.67 -3.01 -4.80
CA ARG A 56 -7.46 -2.57 -5.51
C ARG A 56 -6.74 -1.45 -4.75
N SER A 57 -7.48 -0.55 -4.10
CA SER A 57 -6.90 0.54 -3.30
C SER A 57 -6.02 0.01 -2.15
N VAL A 58 -6.39 -1.11 -1.54
CA VAL A 58 -5.65 -1.72 -0.42
C VAL A 58 -4.30 -2.27 -0.88
N ILE A 59 -4.25 -3.01 -1.99
CA ILE A 59 -2.98 -3.55 -2.50
C ILE A 59 -2.06 -2.44 -3.00
N ILE A 60 -2.61 -1.41 -3.66
CA ILE A 60 -1.84 -0.23 -4.08
C ILE A 60 -1.23 0.47 -2.87
N TYR A 61 -1.99 0.64 -1.79
CA TYR A 61 -1.47 1.23 -0.56
C TYR A 61 -0.28 0.43 0.00
N ILE A 62 -0.39 -0.90 0.07
CA ILE A 62 0.72 -1.76 0.51
C ILE A 62 1.94 -1.55 -0.38
N ARG A 63 1.79 -1.55 -1.70
CA ARG A 63 2.90 -1.31 -2.65
C ARG A 63 3.57 0.04 -2.41
N MET A 64 2.79 1.10 -2.20
CA MET A 64 3.30 2.42 -1.89
C MET A 64 4.12 2.43 -0.59
N MET A 65 3.66 1.73 0.45
CA MET A 65 4.41 1.59 1.70
C MET A 65 5.72 0.84 1.52
N LEU A 66 5.74 -0.21 0.70
CA LEU A 66 6.97 -0.96 0.41
C LEU A 66 7.98 -0.15 -0.40
N ALA A 67 7.50 0.72 -1.31
CA ALA A 67 8.35 1.60 -2.11
C ALA A 67 8.85 2.85 -1.37
N LYS A 68 8.28 3.18 -0.21
CA LYS A 68 8.68 4.36 0.58
C LYS A 68 10.02 4.16 1.27
N ASP A 69 10.81 5.22 1.32
CA ASP A 69 12.01 5.29 2.17
C ASP A 69 11.61 5.87 3.55
N PRO A 70 11.69 5.08 4.63
CA PRO A 70 11.30 5.51 5.98
C PRO A 70 12.17 6.65 6.54
N HIS A 71 13.31 6.99 5.90
CA HIS A 71 14.20 8.06 6.33
C HIS A 71 14.02 9.36 5.52
N LYS A 72 13.35 9.33 4.36
CA LYS A 72 13.08 10.52 3.54
C LYS A 72 11.82 11.30 3.94
N GLU A 73 10.91 10.71 4.71
CA GLU A 73 9.63 11.33 5.03
C GLU A 73 9.75 12.56 5.96
N LYS A 74 10.78 12.61 6.82
CA LYS A 74 11.13 13.81 7.61
C LYS A 74 11.74 14.94 6.76
N GLN A 75 12.34 14.62 5.60
CA GLN A 75 13.05 15.60 4.77
C GLN A 75 12.08 16.40 3.89
N LEU A 76 11.05 15.77 3.30
CA LEU A 76 10.03 16.49 2.52
C LEU A 76 9.23 17.49 3.37
N LYS A 77 8.79 17.10 4.56
CA LYS A 77 8.01 17.99 5.46
C LYS A 77 8.83 19.15 6.03
N ALA A 78 10.16 19.03 6.07
CA ALA A 78 11.04 20.13 6.46
C ALA A 78 11.21 21.13 5.31
N GLN A 79 11.17 20.66 4.06
CA GLN A 79 11.27 21.48 2.86
C GLN A 79 9.95 22.21 2.50
N GLU A 80 8.79 21.69 2.91
CA GLU A 80 7.49 22.33 2.71
C GLU A 80 7.16 23.44 3.73
N LYS A 81 8.05 23.68 4.70
CA LYS A 81 7.88 24.69 5.76
C LYS A 81 8.74 25.94 5.56
N GLU A 82 9.48 26.04 4.46
CA GLU A 82 10.13 27.26 3.94
C GLU A 82 9.31 27.85 2.80
#